data_AF-A0A382N0K8-F1
#
_entry.id   AF-A0A382N0K8-F1
#
_cell.length_a   1.000
_cell.length_b   1.000
_cell.length_c   1.000
_cell.angle_alpha   90.00
_cell.angle_beta   90.00
_cell.angle_gamma   90.00
#
_symmetry.space_group_name_H-M   'P 1'
#
loop_
_entity.id
_entity.type
_entity.pdbx_description
1 polymer ?
#
loop_
_entity_poly.entity_id
_entity_poly.type
_entity_poly.pdbx_seq_one_letter_code
_entity_poly.pdbx_strand_id
1 'polypeptide(L)' 'MERVDLSNSTNLSRIIYGMWRLADDTDTSIKHIDDKINSCLNQGITTFDQAAVYGSYNAEAL' A
#
# COMPACT_ATOMS: atom_id res chain seq x y z
N MET A 1 -0.34 -12.03 10.84
CA MET A 1 -1.35 -11.84 9.78
C MET A 1 -1.56 -13.15 9.06
N GLU A 2 -2.80 -13.50 8.73
CA GLU A 2 -3.11 -14.66 7.88
C GLU A 2 -2.80 -14.34 6.40
N ARG A 3 -2.38 -15.35 5.63
CA ARG A 3 -2.04 -15.20 4.22
C ARG A 3 -3.02 -15.96 3.34
N VAL A 4 -3.25 -15.46 2.13
CA VAL A 4 -4.21 -16.02 1.17
C VAL A 4 -3.49 -16.30 -0.14
N ASP A 5 -3.56 -17.54 -0.61
CA ASP A 5 -3.11 -17.93 -1.94
C ASP A 5 -4.18 -17.54 -2.98
N LEU A 6 -3.86 -16.63 -3.88
CA LEU A 6 -4.69 -16.33 -5.05
C LEU A 6 -4.35 -17.23 -6.24
N SER A 7 -3.13 -17.76 -6.27
CA SER A 7 -2.63 -18.71 -7.27
C SER A 7 -1.45 -19.49 -6.70
N ASN A 8 -0.93 -20.47 -7.44
CA ASN A 8 0.26 -21.24 -7.04
C ASN A 8 1.53 -20.40 -6.85
N SER A 9 1.55 -19.16 -7.35
CA SER A 9 2.71 -18.25 -7.26
C SER A 9 2.38 -16.90 -6.63
N THR A 10 1.13 -16.67 -6.23
CA THR A 10 0.67 -15.39 -5.68
C THR A 10 0.05 -15.60 -4.32
N ASN A 11 0.78 -15.18 -3.29
CA ASN A 11 0.38 -15.30 -1.90
C ASN A 11 0.39 -13.91 -1.24
N LEU A 12 -0.78 -13.45 -0.79
CA LEU A 12 -1.01 -12.09 -0.30
C LEU A 12 -1.29 -12.08 1.21
N SER A 13 -1.15 -10.93 1.85
CA SER A 13 -1.75 -10.73 3.17
C SER A 13 -3.28 -10.72 3.04
N ARG A 14 -3.99 -11.31 4.00
CA ARG A 14 -5.47 -11.32 4.05
C ARG A 14 -6.09 -9.93 3.92
N ILE A 15 -5.39 -8.89 4.39
CA ILE A 15 -5.75 -7.48 4.25
C ILE A 15 -4.77 -6.83 3.26
N ILE A 16 -5.29 -5.97 2.39
CA ILE A 16 -4.53 -5.16 1.42
C ILE A 16 -4.66 -3.69 1.82
N TYR A 17 -3.55 -2.95 1.81
CA TYR A 17 -3.59 -1.51 2.04
C TYR A 17 -3.79 -0.75 0.72
N GLY A 18 -4.93 -0.08 0.57
CA GLY A 18 -5.23 0.72 -0.62
C GLY A 18 -4.53 2.07 -0.62
N MET A 19 -3.75 2.35 -1.66
CA MET A 19 -2.98 3.60 -1.78
C MET A 19 -3.70 4.69 -2.59
N TRP A 20 -4.98 4.52 -2.94
CA TRP A 20 -5.78 5.50 -3.69
C TRP A 20 -5.63 6.94 -3.18
N ARG A 21 -5.72 7.12 -1.86
CA ARG A 21 -5.70 8.43 -1.20
C ARG A 21 -4.31 8.90 -0.78
N LEU A 22 -3.24 8.25 -1.25
CA LEU A 22 -1.87 8.60 -0.87
C LEU A 22 -1.56 10.08 -1.17
N ALA A 23 -1.94 10.54 -2.35
CA ALA A 23 -1.73 11.92 -2.80
C ALA A 23 -2.73 12.93 -2.21
N ASP A 24 -3.80 12.47 -1.55
CA ASP A 24 -4.79 13.34 -0.91
C ASP A 24 -4.39 13.69 0.54
N ASP A 25 -3.33 13.07 1.07
CA ASP A 25 -2.83 13.32 2.43
C ASP A 25 -2.23 14.73 2.52
N THR A 26 -2.39 15.37 3.68
CA THR A 26 -1.80 16.69 3.95
C THR A 26 -0.27 16.64 4.05
N ASP A 27 0.29 15.47 4.37
CA ASP A 27 1.72 15.20 4.36
C ASP A 27 2.02 14.05 3.39
N THR A 28 2.80 14.35 2.35
CA THR A 28 3.27 13.37 1.36
C THR A 28 4.79 13.26 1.36
N SER A 29 5.45 13.67 2.45
CA SER A 29 6.88 13.50 2.60
C SER A 29 7.26 12.02 2.61
N ILE A 30 8.45 11.71 2.07
CA ILE A 30 8.99 10.33 2.02
C ILE A 30 8.94 9.68 3.41
N LYS A 31 9.28 10.42 4.46
CA LYS A 31 9.26 9.91 5.82
C LYS A 31 7.85 9.49 6.27
N HIS A 32 6.83 10.31 6.01
CA HIS A 32 5.45 9.99 6.40
C HIS A 32 4.92 8.76 5.65
N ILE A 33 5.25 8.66 4.36
CA ILE A 33 4.89 7.49 3.53
C ILE A 33 5.61 6.23 4.02
N ASP A 34 6.91 6.32 4.31
CA ASP A 34 7.70 5.22 4.84
C ASP A 34 7.17 4.75 6.21
N ASP A 35 6.85 5.67 7.11
CA ASP A 35 6.25 5.35 8.41
C ASP A 35 4.89 4.63 8.25
N LYS A 36 4.07 5.05 7.27
CA LYS A 36 2.78 4.42 6.92
C LYS A 36 2.96 3.01 6.37
N ILE A 37 3.92 2.80 5.47
CA ILE A 37 4.26 1.48 4.93
C ILE A 37 4.78 0.57 6.05
N ASN A 38 5.72 1.04 6.87
CA ASN A 38 6.27 0.26 7.98
C ASN A 38 5.22 -0.09 9.03
N SER A 39 4.26 0.81 9.32
CA SER A 39 3.13 0.52 10.20
C SER A 39 2.25 -0.63 9.67
N CYS A 40 2.03 -0.70 8.36
CA CYS A 40 1.33 -1.81 7.72
C CYS A 40 2.14 -3.11 7.81
N LEU A 41 3.43 -3.06 7.48
CA LEU A 41 4.32 -4.21 7.52
C LEU A 41 4.45 -4.81 8.93
N ASN A 42 4.53 -3.96 9.96
CA ASN A 42 4.59 -4.39 11.37
C ASN A 42 3.34 -5.16 11.82
N GLN A 43 2.20 -4.92 11.17
CA GLN A 43 0.95 -5.66 11.40
C GLN A 43 0.82 -6.89 10.48
N GLY A 44 1.78 -7.11 9.59
CA GLY A 44 1.81 -8.19 8.60
C GLY A 44 0.97 -7.92 7.35
N ILE A 45 0.57 -6.67 7.10
CA ILE A 45 -0.03 -6.23 5.83
C ILE A 45 1.12 -6.00 4.84
N THR A 46 1.29 -6.95 3.91
CA THR A 46 2.43 -6.96 2.97
C THR A 46 2.02 -6.66 1.54
N THR A 47 0.73 -6.48 1.30
CA THR A 47 0.17 -6.25 -0.03
C THR A 47 -0.45 -4.86 -0.07
N PHE A 48 -0.06 -4.08 -1.07
CA PHE A 48 -0.46 -2.70 -1.28
C PHE A 48 -1.09 -2.57 -2.66
N ASP A 49 -2.21 -1.86 -2.75
CA ASP A 49 -2.95 -1.64 -3.99
C ASP A 49 -2.64 -0.25 -4.55
N GLN A 50 -2.28 -0.21 -5.83
CA GLN A 50 -1.95 0.99 -6.60
C GLN A 50 -2.66 0.90 -7.96
N ALA A 51 -2.82 2.05 -8.61
CA ALA A 51 -3.21 2.11 -10.01
C ALA A 51 -2.70 3.40 -10.66
N ALA A 52 -2.46 3.36 -11.97
CA ALA A 52 -1.96 4.49 -12.75
C ALA A 52 -2.78 5.77 -12.58
N VAL A 53 -4.09 5.69 -12.32
CA VAL A 53 -4.97 6.87 -12.18
C VAL A 53 -5.00 7.46 -10.75
N TYR A 54 -4.43 6.78 -9.76
CA TYR A 54 -4.49 7.23 -8.35
C TYR A 54 -3.73 8.55 -8.17
N GLY A 55 -4.28 9.44 -7.35
CA GLY A 55 -3.73 10.79 -7.15
C GLY A 55 -3.62 11.61 -8.44
N SER A 56 -4.55 11.43 -9.38
CA SER A 56 -4.50 12.04 -10.71
C SER A 56 -3.16 11.78 -11.43
N TYR A 57 -2.74 10.51 -11.45
CA TYR A 57 -1.48 10.03 -12.03
C TYR A 57 -0.19 10.37 -11.26
N ASN A 58 -0.29 10.72 -9.98
CA ASN A 58 0.88 11.06 -9.16
C ASN A 58 1.17 10.05 -8.04
N ALA A 59 0.21 9.22 -7.62
CA ALA A 59 0.38 8.39 -6.43
C ALA A 59 1.50 7.35 -6.53
N GLU A 60 1.81 6.83 -7.71
CA GLU A 60 2.91 5.87 -7.91
C GLU A 60 4.30 6.52 -7.85
N ALA A 61 4.39 7.85 -7.97
CA ALA A 61 5.65 8.60 -8.00
C ALA A 61 6.05 9.22 -6.64
N LEU A 62 5.16 9.15 -5.65
CA LEU A 62 5.39 9.59 -4.27
C LEU A 62 6.19 8.55 -3.49
#